data_AF-A0A1S3R0L6-F1
#
_entry.id   AF-A0A1S3R0L6-F1
#
_cell.length_a   1.000
_cell.length_b   1.000
_cell.length_c   1.000
_cell.angle_alpha   90.00
_cell.angle_beta   90.00
_cell.angle_gamma   90.00
#
_symmetry.space_group_name_H-M   'P 1'
#
loop_
_entity.id
_entity.type
_entity.pdbx_description
1 polymer ?
#
loop_
_entity_poly.entity_id
_entity_poly.type
_entity_poly.pdbx_seq_one_letter_code
_entity_poly.pdbx_strand_id
1 'polypeptide(L)'
;MAQKIKEGIYATPGGYELYCNHHDNMVAQYRAEPDKGVRAEEILEQFLKEKSLEKNSILQADKKLTENERKIHEEQEQRALAEQAVKMEAEKQHQLEKLIQERERSHQEGICQLEAKMVQEAKEKQQELERALDSKLHEQEKLMAKGFTEKEAAMKEEIQSLREKEEAKRKEKEEQSRNFRAIAQGVMESVSNGLGHYFNYKKAREQRKAIVFKEQVRFNLKSGAVDNIPDKERMTLEQDKMATPKLKTGAVGNSKDTTLPKVNTGTTGKSPGSEV
;
A
#
# COMPACT_ATOMS: atom_id res chain seq x y z
N MET A 1 -96.72 -12.60 58.23
CA MET A 1 -95.37 -13.20 58.34
C MET A 1 -95.07 -14.21 57.24
N ALA A 2 -95.88 -15.25 57.02
CA ALA A 2 -95.62 -16.31 56.03
C ALA A 2 -95.40 -15.81 54.58
N GLN A 3 -96.15 -14.78 54.16
CA GLN A 3 -95.98 -14.19 52.83
C GLN A 3 -94.61 -13.52 52.65
N LYS A 4 -94.13 -12.77 53.66
CA LYS A 4 -92.80 -12.14 53.67
C LYS A 4 -91.65 -13.15 53.57
N ILE A 5 -91.84 -14.37 54.09
CA ILE A 5 -90.88 -15.48 53.97
C ILE A 5 -90.87 -16.03 52.55
N LYS A 6 -92.05 -16.23 51.95
CA LYS A 6 -92.16 -16.67 50.54
C LYS A 6 -91.56 -15.67 49.57
N GLU A 7 -91.71 -14.38 49.86
CA GLU A 7 -91.12 -13.27 49.13
C GLU A 7 -89.60 -13.15 49.37
N GLY A 8 -89.02 -13.94 50.27
CA GLY A 8 -87.58 -13.97 50.52
C GLY A 8 -87.04 -12.76 51.29
N ILE A 9 -87.90 -11.97 51.95
CA ILE A 9 -87.51 -10.72 52.62
C ILE A 9 -86.44 -10.94 53.69
N TYR A 10 -86.48 -12.10 54.36
CA TYR A 10 -85.51 -12.48 55.40
C TYR A 10 -84.32 -13.28 54.87
N ALA A 11 -84.26 -13.58 53.57
CA ALA A 11 -83.17 -14.29 52.92
C ALA A 11 -82.07 -13.32 52.44
N THR A 12 -81.74 -12.37 53.30
CA THR A 12 -80.70 -11.35 53.11
C THR A 12 -79.78 -11.35 54.31
N PRO A 13 -78.53 -10.87 54.19
CA PRO A 13 -77.64 -10.67 55.34
C PRO A 13 -78.28 -9.70 56.35
N GLY A 14 -78.33 -10.09 57.62
CA GLY A 14 -79.08 -9.40 58.68
C GLY A 14 -80.59 -9.68 58.66
N GLY A 15 -81.07 -10.54 57.77
CA GLY A 15 -82.50 -10.85 57.62
C GLY A 15 -83.13 -11.51 58.84
N TYR A 16 -82.32 -12.17 59.69
CA TYR A 16 -82.80 -12.73 60.95
C TYR A 16 -83.22 -11.66 61.96
N GLU A 17 -82.50 -10.53 62.02
CA GLU A 17 -82.86 -9.41 62.90
C GLU A 17 -84.18 -8.78 62.44
N LEU A 18 -84.35 -8.61 61.13
CA LEU A 18 -85.60 -8.16 60.54
C LEU A 18 -86.77 -9.12 60.84
N TYR A 19 -86.52 -10.43 60.83
CA TYR A 19 -87.50 -11.44 61.21
C TYR A 19 -87.89 -11.30 62.69
N CYS A 20 -86.92 -11.16 63.59
CA CYS A 20 -87.17 -10.97 65.02
C CYS A 20 -88.01 -9.72 65.28
N ASN A 21 -87.67 -8.59 64.65
CA ASN A 21 -88.43 -7.35 64.80
C ASN A 21 -89.88 -7.48 64.33
N HIS A 22 -90.12 -8.10 63.18
CA HIS A 22 -91.49 -8.34 62.70
C HIS A 22 -92.25 -9.35 63.56
N HIS A 23 -91.55 -10.37 64.06
CA HIS A 23 -92.11 -11.39 64.95
C HIS A 23 -92.56 -10.75 66.28
N ASP A 24 -91.72 -9.92 66.90
CA ASP A 24 -92.00 -9.30 68.19
C ASP A 24 -93.09 -8.22 68.07
N ASN A 25 -93.11 -7.47 66.97
CA ASN A 25 -94.21 -6.53 66.68
C ASN A 25 -95.55 -7.27 66.52
N MET A 26 -95.58 -8.40 65.82
CA MET A 26 -96.79 -9.22 65.68
C MET A 26 -97.28 -9.75 67.04
N VAL A 27 -96.37 -10.20 67.91
CA VAL A 27 -96.70 -10.62 69.28
C VAL A 27 -97.25 -9.45 70.11
N ALA A 28 -96.64 -8.26 70.02
CA ALA A 28 -97.09 -7.06 70.71
C ALA A 28 -98.48 -6.61 70.26
N GLN A 29 -98.75 -6.63 68.94
CA GLN A 29 -100.07 -6.33 68.37
C GLN A 29 -101.12 -7.32 68.86
N TYR A 30 -100.82 -8.62 68.80
CA TYR A 30 -101.72 -9.65 69.31
C TYR A 30 -102.03 -9.42 70.79
N ARG A 31 -101.03 -9.08 71.62
CA ARG A 31 -101.25 -8.79 73.06
C ARG A 31 -102.07 -7.53 73.31
N ALA A 32 -102.02 -6.52 72.44
CA ALA A 32 -102.74 -5.25 72.58
C ALA A 32 -104.25 -5.32 72.26
N GLU A 33 -104.72 -6.32 71.51
CA GLU A 33 -106.11 -6.39 71.01
C GLU A 33 -107.16 -6.73 72.12
N PRO A 34 -108.30 -6.04 72.28
CA PRO A 34 -109.28 -6.40 73.31
C PRO A 34 -110.05 -7.71 73.00
N ASP A 35 -110.73 -8.28 74.01
CA ASP A 35 -111.71 -9.39 73.87
C ASP A 35 -111.22 -10.76 73.35
N LYS A 36 -109.96 -11.13 73.60
CA LYS A 36 -109.37 -12.41 73.13
C LYS A 36 -109.74 -13.68 73.93
N GLY A 37 -110.42 -13.52 75.07
CA GLY A 37 -110.82 -14.61 75.96
C GLY A 37 -109.69 -15.20 76.84
N VAL A 38 -110.06 -16.08 77.76
CA VAL A 38 -109.18 -16.60 78.84
C VAL A 38 -108.05 -17.51 78.31
N ARG A 39 -108.20 -18.09 77.11
CA ARG A 39 -107.24 -19.02 76.49
C ARG A 39 -106.28 -18.37 75.47
N ALA A 40 -106.28 -17.04 75.33
CA ALA A 40 -105.50 -16.34 74.31
C ALA A 40 -103.98 -16.59 74.43
N GLU A 41 -103.45 -16.62 75.66
CA GLU A 41 -102.01 -16.81 75.89
C GLU A 41 -101.57 -18.26 75.59
N GLU A 42 -102.41 -19.27 75.86
CA GLU A 42 -102.13 -20.68 75.55
C GLU A 42 -101.99 -20.90 74.03
N ILE A 43 -102.87 -20.28 73.24
CA ILE A 43 -102.83 -20.35 71.77
C ILE A 43 -101.58 -19.64 71.24
N LEU A 44 -101.23 -18.49 71.81
CA LEU A 44 -100.02 -17.75 71.45
C LEU A 44 -98.75 -18.56 71.74
N GLU A 45 -98.66 -19.18 72.91
CA GLU A 45 -97.51 -20.01 73.29
C GLU A 45 -97.32 -21.20 72.34
N GLN A 46 -98.41 -21.88 71.97
CA GLN A 46 -98.36 -22.98 71.02
C GLN A 46 -97.88 -22.52 69.63
N PHE A 47 -98.39 -21.39 69.14
CA PHE A 47 -97.95 -20.79 67.88
C PHE A 47 -96.46 -20.42 67.90
N LEU A 48 -95.99 -19.79 68.98
CA LEU A 48 -94.56 -19.44 69.14
C LEU A 48 -93.67 -20.67 69.13
N LYS A 49 -94.11 -21.76 69.77
CA LYS A 49 -93.40 -23.04 69.77
C LYS A 49 -93.30 -23.65 68.38
N GLU A 50 -94.38 -23.60 67.60
CA GLU A 50 -94.40 -24.06 66.21
C GLU A 50 -93.47 -23.23 65.31
N LYS A 51 -93.36 -21.92 65.55
CA LYS A 51 -92.50 -21.00 64.77
C LYS A 51 -91.01 -21.04 65.14
N SER A 52 -90.64 -21.73 66.22
CA SER A 52 -89.24 -21.88 66.63
C SER A 52 -88.35 -22.51 65.54
N LEU A 53 -88.85 -23.51 64.82
CA LEU A 53 -88.12 -24.16 63.72
C LEU A 53 -87.86 -23.20 62.55
N GLU A 54 -88.84 -22.36 62.22
CA GLU A 54 -88.75 -21.33 61.17
C GLU A 54 -87.69 -20.28 61.53
N LYS A 55 -87.74 -19.78 62.78
CA LYS A 55 -86.76 -18.83 63.32
C LYS A 55 -85.33 -19.38 63.23
N ASN A 56 -85.12 -20.64 63.62
CA ASN A 56 -83.81 -21.28 63.55
C ASN A 56 -83.32 -21.48 62.10
N SER A 57 -84.22 -21.81 61.17
CA SER A 57 -83.89 -21.95 59.76
C SER A 57 -83.42 -20.61 59.17
N ILE A 58 -84.12 -19.51 59.47
CA ILE A 58 -83.75 -18.16 59.02
C ILE A 58 -82.40 -17.75 59.62
N LEU A 59 -82.16 -18.01 60.91
CA LEU A 59 -80.87 -17.73 61.55
C LEU A 59 -79.69 -18.44 60.86
N GLN A 60 -79.87 -19.71 60.50
CA GLN A 60 -78.83 -20.48 59.82
C GLN A 60 -78.60 -19.98 58.40
N ALA A 61 -79.66 -19.59 57.68
CA ALA A 61 -79.55 -19.02 56.35
C ALA A 61 -78.79 -17.69 56.38
N ASP A 62 -79.16 -16.79 57.29
CA ASP A 62 -78.53 -15.47 57.46
C ASP A 62 -77.02 -15.58 57.78
N LYS A 63 -76.65 -16.45 58.72
CA LYS A 63 -75.25 -16.72 59.05
C LYS A 63 -74.44 -17.22 57.84
N LYS A 64 -75.03 -18.11 57.04
CA LYS A 64 -74.37 -18.64 55.82
C LYS A 64 -74.22 -17.56 54.75
N LEU A 65 -75.23 -16.70 54.56
CA LEU A 65 -75.19 -15.60 53.61
C LEU A 65 -74.11 -14.60 53.99
N THR A 66 -74.09 -14.16 55.25
CA THR A 66 -73.09 -13.21 55.77
C THR A 66 -71.66 -13.76 55.62
N GLU A 67 -71.44 -15.03 55.96
CA GLU A 67 -70.13 -15.66 55.81
C GLU A 67 -69.71 -15.82 54.34
N ASN A 68 -70.65 -16.08 53.43
CA ASN A 68 -70.36 -16.15 51.99
C ASN A 68 -70.01 -14.76 51.42
N GLU A 69 -70.72 -13.71 51.82
CA GLU A 69 -70.40 -12.34 51.39
C GLU A 69 -69.02 -11.91 51.88
N ARG A 70 -68.69 -12.20 53.15
CA ARG A 70 -67.35 -11.97 53.69
C ARG A 70 -66.28 -12.65 52.85
N LYS A 71 -66.47 -13.92 52.49
CA LYS A 71 -65.53 -14.68 51.64
C LYS A 71 -65.40 -14.10 50.24
N ILE A 72 -66.50 -13.68 49.63
CA ILE A 72 -66.48 -13.06 48.30
C ILE A 72 -65.71 -11.74 48.35
N HIS A 73 -65.93 -10.92 49.37
CA HIS A 73 -65.21 -9.67 49.54
C HIS A 73 -63.70 -9.90 49.73
N GLU A 74 -63.33 -10.84 50.59
CA GLU A 74 -61.93 -11.24 50.79
C GLU A 74 -61.29 -11.74 49.50
N GLU A 75 -62.00 -12.60 48.74
CA GLU A 75 -61.49 -13.09 47.46
C GLU A 75 -61.35 -11.95 46.42
N GLN A 76 -62.28 -11.01 46.39
CA GLN A 76 -62.20 -9.83 45.51
C GLN A 76 -61.01 -8.94 45.86
N GLU A 77 -60.77 -8.68 47.14
CA GLU A 77 -59.61 -7.91 47.60
C GLU A 77 -58.30 -8.63 47.22
N GLN A 78 -58.21 -9.94 47.47
CA GLN A 78 -57.04 -10.72 47.10
C GLN A 78 -56.81 -10.74 45.60
N ARG A 79 -57.87 -10.88 44.79
CA ARG A 79 -57.77 -10.79 43.32
C ARG A 79 -57.32 -9.40 42.87
N ALA A 80 -57.85 -8.33 43.46
CA ALA A 80 -57.45 -6.97 43.12
C ALA A 80 -55.97 -6.71 43.45
N LEU A 81 -55.49 -7.18 44.61
CA LEU A 81 -54.08 -7.12 44.98
C LEU A 81 -53.19 -7.94 44.04
N ALA A 82 -53.62 -9.15 43.67
CA ALA A 82 -52.88 -9.99 42.73
C ALA A 82 -52.81 -9.36 41.32
N GLU A 83 -53.91 -8.81 40.82
CA GLU A 83 -53.94 -8.10 39.53
C GLU A 83 -53.04 -6.87 39.54
N GLN A 84 -53.03 -6.10 40.64
CA GLN A 84 -52.13 -4.95 40.77
C GLN A 84 -50.66 -5.39 40.76
N ALA A 85 -50.32 -6.47 41.47
CA ALA A 85 -48.97 -7.03 41.48
C ALA A 85 -48.53 -7.49 40.08
N VAL A 86 -49.40 -8.17 39.34
CA VAL A 86 -49.13 -8.60 37.96
C VAL A 86 -48.91 -7.40 37.03
N LYS A 87 -49.73 -6.36 37.13
CA LYS A 87 -49.56 -5.12 36.33
C LYS A 87 -48.24 -4.44 36.62
N MET A 88 -47.87 -4.28 37.90
CA MET A 88 -46.59 -3.67 38.27
C MET A 88 -45.40 -4.50 37.80
N GLU A 89 -45.49 -5.83 37.86
CA GLU A 89 -44.43 -6.70 37.38
C GLU A 89 -44.30 -6.65 35.85
N ALA A 90 -45.41 -6.64 35.12
CA ALA A 90 -45.41 -6.48 33.67
C ALA A 90 -44.81 -5.13 33.23
N GLU A 91 -45.11 -4.04 33.95
CA GLU A 91 -44.50 -2.73 33.68
C GLU A 91 -42.99 -2.73 33.91
N LYS A 92 -42.51 -3.36 34.99
CA LYS A 92 -41.07 -3.51 35.26
C LYS A 92 -40.38 -4.34 34.18
N GLN A 93 -40.99 -5.46 33.77
CA GLN A 93 -40.45 -6.31 32.71
C GLN A 93 -40.36 -5.54 31.39
N HIS A 94 -41.39 -4.77 31.03
CA HIS A 94 -41.39 -3.93 29.83
C HIS A 94 -40.30 -2.84 29.88
N GLN A 95 -40.09 -2.21 31.03
CA GLN A 95 -39.02 -1.24 31.21
C GLN A 95 -37.63 -1.88 31.07
N LEU A 96 -37.44 -3.06 31.66
CA LEU A 96 -36.19 -3.81 31.56
C LEU A 96 -35.89 -4.22 30.11
N GLU A 97 -36.91 -4.71 29.39
CA GLU A 97 -36.76 -5.10 27.98
C GLU A 97 -36.36 -3.90 27.11
N LYS A 98 -36.97 -2.73 27.32
CA LYS A 98 -36.58 -1.50 26.62
C LYS A 98 -35.12 -1.11 26.88
N LEU A 99 -34.66 -1.21 28.13
CA LEU A 99 -33.27 -0.90 28.49
C LEU A 99 -32.29 -1.88 27.83
N ILE A 100 -32.65 -3.17 27.75
CA ILE A 100 -31.84 -4.17 27.05
C ILE A 100 -31.77 -3.83 25.56
N GLN A 101 -32.89 -3.55 24.91
CA GLN A 101 -32.93 -3.20 23.48
C GLN A 101 -32.16 -1.91 23.16
N GLU A 102 -32.22 -0.90 24.03
CA GLU A 102 -31.43 0.32 23.86
C GLU A 102 -29.93 0.07 24.01
N ARG A 103 -29.54 -0.75 25.01
CA ARG A 103 -28.15 -1.16 25.21
C ARG A 103 -27.62 -1.97 24.03
N GLU A 104 -28.42 -2.90 23.50
CA GLU A 104 -28.06 -3.70 22.32
C GLU A 104 -27.86 -2.83 21.09
N ARG A 105 -28.78 -1.87 20.83
CA ARG A 105 -28.64 -0.92 19.73
C ARG A 105 -27.38 -0.08 19.86
N SER A 106 -27.13 0.51 21.04
CA SER A 106 -25.93 1.30 21.30
C SER A 106 -24.66 0.47 21.13
N HIS A 107 -24.67 -0.79 21.57
CA HIS A 107 -23.53 -1.68 21.42
C HIS A 107 -23.27 -2.02 19.95
N GLN A 108 -24.31 -2.35 19.18
CA GLN A 108 -24.22 -2.62 17.74
C GLN A 108 -23.70 -1.39 16.98
N GLU A 109 -24.24 -0.21 17.27
CA GLU A 109 -23.74 1.05 16.70
C GLU A 109 -22.26 1.28 17.03
N GLY A 110 -21.86 0.98 18.27
CA GLY A 110 -20.46 1.04 18.69
C GLY A 110 -19.55 0.10 17.89
N ILE A 111 -20.00 -1.12 17.62
CA ILE A 111 -19.28 -2.09 16.77
C ILE A 111 -19.17 -1.56 15.34
N CYS A 112 -20.26 -1.11 14.73
CA CYS A 112 -20.23 -0.57 13.37
C CYS A 112 -19.30 0.65 13.23
N GLN A 113 -19.28 1.53 14.23
CA GLN A 113 -18.35 2.67 14.25
C GLN A 113 -16.90 2.22 14.37
N LEU A 114 -16.61 1.20 15.19
CA LEU A 114 -15.27 0.65 15.33
C LEU A 114 -14.79 0.01 14.02
N GLU A 115 -15.63 -0.81 13.39
CA GLU A 115 -15.34 -1.45 12.11
C GLU A 115 -15.07 -0.40 11.02
N ALA A 116 -15.90 0.65 10.94
CA ALA A 116 -15.70 1.73 9.99
C ALA A 116 -14.37 2.46 10.22
N LYS A 117 -13.99 2.73 11.48
CA LYS A 117 -12.69 3.33 11.82
C LYS A 117 -11.52 2.42 11.45
N MET A 118 -11.61 1.13 11.74
CA MET A 118 -10.56 0.17 11.40
C MET A 118 -10.33 0.08 9.89
N VAL A 119 -11.40 0.05 9.10
CA VAL A 119 -11.32 0.05 7.63
C VAL A 119 -10.70 1.35 7.11
N GLN A 120 -11.10 2.50 7.67
CA GLN A 120 -10.55 3.80 7.30
C GLN A 120 -9.06 3.91 7.64
N GLU A 121 -8.64 3.52 8.84
CA GLU A 121 -7.23 3.52 9.27
C GLU A 121 -6.39 2.56 8.42
N ALA A 122 -6.93 1.39 8.06
CA ALA A 122 -6.25 0.45 7.17
C ALA A 122 -6.01 1.06 5.79
N LYS A 123 -7.02 1.74 5.24
CA LYS A 123 -6.91 2.46 3.96
C LYS A 123 -5.90 3.60 4.03
N GLU A 124 -5.91 4.39 5.10
CA GLU A 124 -4.96 5.48 5.29
C GLU A 124 -3.52 4.98 5.37
N LYS A 125 -3.28 3.91 6.14
CA LYS A 125 -1.97 3.25 6.22
C LYS A 125 -1.51 2.73 4.87
N GLN A 126 -2.40 2.10 4.10
CA GLN A 126 -2.05 1.64 2.76
C GLN A 126 -1.67 2.81 1.85
N GLN A 127 -2.44 3.89 1.86
CA GLN A 127 -2.14 5.09 1.06
C GLN A 127 -0.84 5.78 1.49
N GLU A 128 -0.52 5.78 2.78
CA GLU A 128 0.77 6.29 3.27
C GLU A 128 1.94 5.46 2.76
N LEU A 129 1.82 4.13 2.78
CA LEU A 129 2.83 3.22 2.23
C LEU A 129 3.01 3.41 0.72
N GLU A 130 1.91 3.52 -0.04
CA GLU A 130 1.95 3.79 -1.47
C GLU A 130 2.65 5.14 -1.76
N ARG A 131 2.26 6.22 -1.06
CA ARG A 131 2.92 7.53 -1.21
C ARG A 131 4.41 7.49 -0.86
N ALA A 132 4.78 6.77 0.20
CA ALA A 132 6.17 6.63 0.59
C ALA A 132 6.97 5.85 -0.46
N LEU A 133 6.39 4.79 -1.03
CA LEU A 133 6.99 4.01 -2.09
C LEU A 133 7.17 4.86 -3.36
N ASP A 134 6.14 5.56 -3.79
CA ASP A 134 6.19 6.44 -4.96
C ASP A 134 7.25 7.54 -4.80
N SER A 135 7.35 8.14 -3.62
CA SER A 135 8.39 9.12 -3.32
C SER A 135 9.80 8.51 -3.42
N LYS A 136 10.00 7.27 -2.96
CA LYS A 136 11.29 6.58 -3.03
C LYS A 136 11.66 6.19 -4.46
N LEU A 137 10.68 5.73 -5.25
CA LEU A 137 10.85 5.45 -6.67
C LEU A 137 11.22 6.71 -7.45
N HIS A 138 10.51 7.82 -7.20
CA HIS A 138 10.81 9.10 -7.84
C HIS A 138 12.18 9.65 -7.46
N GLU A 139 12.58 9.52 -6.19
CA GLU A 139 13.93 9.87 -5.73
C GLU A 139 15.00 9.03 -6.44
N GLN A 140 14.79 7.72 -6.58
CA GLN A 140 15.68 6.82 -7.30
C GLN A 140 15.80 7.21 -8.77
N GLU A 141 14.68 7.47 -9.45
CA GLU A 141 14.65 7.90 -10.86
C GLU A 141 15.45 9.19 -11.05
N LYS A 142 15.26 10.19 -10.18
CA LYS A 142 15.98 11.46 -10.24
C LYS A 142 17.49 11.28 -10.01
N LEU A 143 17.90 10.41 -9.10
CA LEU A 143 19.31 10.09 -8.87
C LEU A 143 19.93 9.38 -10.07
N MET A 144 19.23 8.41 -10.67
CA MET A 144 19.69 7.72 -11.87
C MET A 144 19.83 8.70 -13.04
N ALA A 145 18.82 9.55 -13.29
CA ALA A 145 18.86 10.54 -14.35
C ALA A 145 20.05 11.49 -14.20
N LYS A 146 20.27 12.03 -12.99
CA LYS A 146 21.45 12.87 -12.70
C LYS A 146 22.76 12.13 -12.96
N GLY A 147 22.92 10.92 -12.42
CA GLY A 147 24.12 10.13 -12.61
C GLY A 147 24.41 9.78 -14.08
N PHE A 148 23.36 9.56 -14.89
CA PHE A 148 23.52 9.38 -16.35
C PHE A 148 23.91 10.69 -17.04
N THR A 149 23.30 11.82 -16.70
CA THR A 149 23.66 13.11 -17.30
C THR A 149 25.10 13.53 -16.96
N GLU A 150 25.56 13.28 -15.74
CA GLU A 150 26.94 13.55 -15.32
C GLU A 150 27.92 12.66 -16.08
N LYS A 151 27.64 11.36 -16.21
CA LYS A 151 28.46 10.43 -17.02
C LYS A 151 28.47 10.81 -18.49
N GLU A 152 27.33 11.22 -19.06
CA GLU A 152 27.25 11.68 -20.44
C GLU A 152 28.09 12.94 -20.66
N ALA A 153 28.03 13.91 -19.73
CA ALA A 153 28.86 15.12 -19.77
C ALA A 153 30.35 14.78 -19.70
N ALA A 154 30.76 13.93 -18.74
CA ALA A 154 32.15 13.49 -18.61
C ALA A 154 32.64 12.77 -19.89
N MET A 155 31.82 11.88 -20.46
CA MET A 155 32.17 11.18 -21.70
C MET A 155 32.25 12.14 -22.90
N LYS A 156 31.39 13.16 -22.97
CA LYS A 156 31.50 14.21 -24.01
C LYS A 156 32.79 15.01 -23.88
N GLU A 157 33.20 15.36 -22.67
CA GLU A 157 34.49 16.02 -22.42
C GLU A 157 35.67 15.12 -22.81
N GLU A 158 35.64 13.83 -22.46
CA GLU A 158 36.66 12.86 -22.89
C GLU A 158 36.75 12.77 -24.41
N ILE A 159 35.61 12.62 -25.12
CA ILE A 159 35.55 12.59 -26.58
C ILE A 159 36.12 13.90 -27.17
N GLN A 160 35.76 15.05 -26.61
CA GLN A 160 36.26 16.34 -27.06
C GLN A 160 37.78 16.44 -26.88
N SER A 161 38.31 16.04 -25.72
CA SER A 161 39.75 16.01 -25.46
C SER A 161 40.51 15.07 -26.41
N LEU A 162 39.90 13.93 -26.79
CA LEU A 162 40.47 13.00 -27.76
C LEU A 162 40.49 13.58 -29.17
N ARG A 163 39.40 14.26 -29.58
CA ARG A 163 39.34 14.98 -30.87
C ARG A 163 40.38 16.08 -30.96
N GLU A 164 40.55 16.87 -29.90
CA GLU A 164 41.58 17.92 -29.85
C GLU A 164 42.99 17.35 -29.94
N LYS A 165 43.27 16.24 -29.24
CA LYS A 165 44.53 15.51 -29.37
C LYS A 165 44.74 14.96 -30.79
N GLU A 166 43.70 14.46 -31.43
CA GLU A 166 43.76 13.97 -32.81
C GLU A 166 44.06 15.12 -33.79
N GLU A 167 43.38 16.26 -33.65
CA GLU A 167 43.63 17.46 -34.46
C GLU A 167 45.03 18.04 -34.23
N ALA A 168 45.51 18.08 -32.98
CA ALA A 168 46.86 18.51 -32.66
C ALA A 168 47.90 17.60 -33.33
N LYS A 169 47.74 16.27 -33.23
CA LYS A 169 48.60 15.31 -33.93
C LYS A 169 48.53 15.46 -35.45
N ARG A 170 47.35 15.80 -36.01
CA ARG A 170 47.21 16.06 -37.44
C ARG A 170 47.97 17.31 -37.86
N LYS A 171 47.84 18.40 -37.10
CA LYS A 171 48.60 19.65 -37.31
C LYS A 171 50.10 19.43 -37.19
N GLU A 172 50.56 18.70 -36.18
CA GLU A 172 51.97 18.32 -36.03
C GLU A 172 52.46 17.49 -37.22
N LYS A 173 51.69 16.51 -37.69
CA LYS A 173 52.03 15.76 -38.91
C LYS A 173 52.07 16.63 -40.15
N GLU A 174 51.12 17.54 -40.31
CA GLU A 174 51.09 18.51 -41.42
C GLU A 174 52.29 19.46 -41.37
N GLU A 175 52.67 19.94 -40.18
CA GLU A 175 53.83 20.79 -39.96
C GLU A 175 55.14 20.03 -40.22
N GLN A 176 55.26 18.81 -39.70
CA GLN A 176 56.38 17.91 -40.01
C GLN A 176 56.47 17.64 -41.52
N SER A 177 55.35 17.41 -42.18
CA SER A 177 55.28 17.23 -43.64
C SER A 177 55.71 18.49 -44.40
N ARG A 178 55.27 19.68 -43.96
CA ARG A 178 55.70 20.97 -44.52
C ARG A 178 57.20 21.21 -44.32
N ASN A 179 57.72 20.95 -43.13
CA ASN A 179 59.15 21.09 -42.82
C ASN A 179 59.99 20.12 -43.66
N PHE A 180 59.56 18.86 -43.79
CA PHE A 180 60.22 17.89 -44.67
C PHE A 180 60.21 18.35 -46.14
N ARG A 181 59.09 18.89 -46.63
CA ARG A 181 58.98 19.44 -47.98
C ARG A 181 59.93 20.63 -48.20
N ALA A 182 60.04 21.53 -47.23
CA ALA A 182 60.93 22.68 -47.31
C ALA A 182 62.41 22.25 -47.34
N ILE A 183 62.81 21.27 -46.52
CA ILE A 183 64.16 20.70 -46.56
C ILE A 183 64.44 20.05 -47.91
N ALA A 184 63.52 19.24 -48.43
CA ALA A 184 63.68 18.59 -49.73
C ALA A 184 63.81 19.60 -50.88
N GLN A 185 63.05 20.71 -50.83
CA GLN A 185 63.18 21.81 -51.79
C GLN A 185 64.55 22.48 -51.71
N GLY A 186 65.04 22.82 -50.51
CA GLY A 186 66.37 23.42 -50.35
C GLY A 186 67.51 22.53 -50.86
N VAL A 187 67.43 21.22 -50.64
CA VAL A 187 68.39 20.25 -51.22
C VAL A 187 68.30 20.24 -52.74
N MET A 188 67.10 20.15 -53.33
CA MET A 188 66.93 20.21 -54.79
C MET A 188 67.48 21.52 -55.39
N GLU A 189 67.26 22.66 -54.74
CA GLU A 189 67.75 23.97 -55.19
C GLU A 189 69.28 24.05 -55.14
N SER A 190 69.90 23.55 -54.07
CA SER A 190 71.37 23.52 -53.98
C SER A 190 72.01 22.60 -55.03
N VAL A 191 71.41 21.44 -55.30
CA VAL A 191 71.85 20.53 -56.36
C VAL A 191 71.65 21.18 -57.75
N SER A 192 70.51 21.84 -57.97
CA SER A 192 70.20 22.57 -59.20
C SER A 192 71.19 23.72 -59.45
N ASN A 193 71.50 24.51 -58.42
CA ASN A 193 72.48 25.60 -58.48
C ASN A 193 73.90 25.07 -58.73
N GLY A 194 74.30 23.99 -58.05
CA GLY A 194 75.59 23.32 -58.28
C GLY A 194 75.72 22.77 -59.70
N LEU A 195 74.67 22.13 -60.22
CA LEU A 195 74.57 21.71 -61.62
C LEU A 195 74.64 22.92 -62.57
N GLY A 196 73.95 24.01 -62.26
CA GLY A 196 73.99 25.26 -63.02
C GLY A 196 75.41 25.83 -63.11
N HIS A 197 76.14 25.89 -62.01
CA HIS A 197 77.55 26.28 -61.99
C HIS A 197 78.44 25.32 -62.80
N TYR A 198 78.23 24.02 -62.70
CA TYR A 198 78.97 23.02 -63.47
C TYR A 198 78.71 23.13 -64.98
N PHE A 199 77.46 23.31 -65.40
CA PHE A 199 77.11 23.52 -66.81
C PHE A 199 77.66 24.85 -67.33
N ASN A 200 77.61 25.92 -66.54
CA ASN A 200 78.22 27.21 -66.89
C ASN A 200 79.75 27.10 -67.01
N TYR A 201 80.42 26.42 -66.08
CA TYR A 201 81.86 26.14 -66.15
C TYR A 201 82.22 25.28 -67.36
N LYS A 202 81.44 24.22 -67.64
CA LYS A 202 81.62 23.37 -68.82
C LYS A 202 81.45 24.16 -70.12
N LYS A 203 80.43 25.02 -70.21
CA LYS A 203 80.21 25.91 -71.35
C LYS A 203 81.36 26.92 -71.52
N ALA A 204 81.84 27.53 -70.44
CA ALA A 204 82.98 28.44 -70.47
C ALA A 204 84.29 27.74 -70.88
N ARG A 205 84.49 26.48 -70.47
CA ARG A 205 85.65 25.65 -70.87
C ARG A 205 85.62 25.33 -72.37
N GLU A 206 84.46 24.97 -72.92
CA GLU A 206 84.33 24.73 -74.36
C GLU A 206 84.53 26.02 -75.17
N GLN A 207 84.06 27.17 -74.67
CA GLN A 207 84.35 28.48 -75.27
C GLN A 207 85.85 28.82 -75.24
N ARG A 208 86.55 28.48 -74.16
CA ARG A 208 88.02 28.62 -74.09
C ARG A 208 88.74 27.70 -75.05
N LYS A 209 88.29 26.46 -75.26
CA LYS A 209 88.83 25.59 -76.31
C LYS A 209 88.62 26.20 -77.70
N ALA A 210 87.47 26.82 -77.96
CA ALA A 210 87.23 27.52 -79.21
C ALA A 210 88.16 28.74 -79.40
N ILE A 211 88.50 29.46 -78.31
CA ILE A 211 89.46 30.59 -78.34
C ILE A 211 90.90 30.09 -78.54
N VAL A 212 91.34 29.07 -77.81
CA VAL A 212 92.67 28.45 -77.96
C VAL A 212 92.82 27.80 -79.34
N PHE A 213 91.77 27.20 -79.89
CA PHE A 213 91.75 26.73 -81.28
C PHE A 213 91.88 27.90 -82.26
N LYS A 214 91.23 29.04 -82.00
CA LYS A 214 91.37 30.27 -82.80
C LYS A 214 92.76 30.89 -82.70
N GLU A 215 93.45 30.76 -81.56
CA GLU A 215 94.85 31.17 -81.36
C GLU A 215 95.85 30.18 -81.99
N GLN A 216 95.62 28.86 -81.88
CA GLN A 216 96.45 27.82 -82.49
C GLN A 216 96.36 27.83 -84.02
N VAL A 217 95.18 28.10 -84.60
CA VAL A 217 95.01 28.30 -86.05
C VAL A 217 95.66 29.61 -86.51
N ARG A 218 95.66 30.66 -85.67
CA ARG A 218 96.35 31.93 -85.96
C ARG A 218 97.89 31.78 -85.89
N PHE A 219 98.40 30.90 -85.03
CA PHE A 219 99.83 30.59 -84.91
C PHE A 219 100.30 29.64 -86.03
N ASN A 220 99.52 28.62 -86.37
CA ASN A 220 99.85 27.64 -87.41
C ASN A 220 99.63 28.13 -88.86
N LEU A 221 99.06 29.33 -89.07
CA LEU A 221 99.14 30.01 -90.37
C LEU A 221 100.41 30.87 -90.54
N LYS A 222 101.21 31.08 -89.47
CA LYS A 222 102.42 31.93 -89.50
C LYS A 222 103.76 31.18 -89.50
N SER A 223 103.79 29.88 -89.29
CA SER A 223 105.03 29.09 -89.34
C SER A 223 104.76 27.69 -89.90
N GLY A 224 105.17 27.44 -91.14
CA GLY A 224 105.05 26.14 -91.79
C GLY A 224 106.01 25.09 -91.20
N ALA A 225 105.49 23.89 -90.91
CA ALA A 225 106.22 22.64 -90.78
C ALA A 225 105.24 21.46 -90.77
N VAL A 226 105.63 20.39 -91.47
CA VAL A 226 104.97 19.08 -91.60
C VAL A 226 105.46 18.16 -90.47
N ASP A 227 104.58 17.32 -89.90
CA ASP A 227 104.78 15.90 -89.53
C ASP A 227 104.00 15.40 -88.27
N ASN A 228 103.24 14.32 -88.51
CA ASN A 228 103.00 13.07 -87.75
C ASN A 228 102.86 13.00 -86.19
N ILE A 229 101.63 12.62 -85.75
CA ILE A 229 101.19 11.44 -84.92
C ILE A 229 101.79 11.24 -83.48
N PRO A 230 100.97 11.02 -82.41
CA PRO A 230 100.54 9.66 -82.03
C PRO A 230 99.15 9.43 -81.41
N ASP A 231 98.62 8.25 -81.75
CA ASP A 231 97.64 7.44 -81.01
C ASP A 231 98.05 7.13 -79.57
N LYS A 232 97.08 6.92 -78.66
CA LYS A 232 97.21 6.01 -77.51
C LYS A 232 95.84 5.61 -76.91
N GLU A 233 95.59 4.31 -76.96
CA GLU A 233 94.51 3.56 -76.33
C GLU A 233 94.65 3.40 -74.79
N ARG A 234 93.58 2.84 -74.19
CA ARG A 234 93.47 2.02 -72.96
C ARG A 234 93.54 2.68 -71.57
N MET A 235 92.43 2.56 -70.83
CA MET A 235 92.40 1.73 -69.62
C MET A 235 90.97 1.27 -69.26
N THR A 236 90.84 -0.03 -69.07
CA THR A 236 89.69 -0.85 -68.70
C THR A 236 89.63 -1.09 -67.18
N LEU A 237 88.44 -1.47 -66.69
CA LEU A 237 88.16 -2.42 -65.59
C LEU A 237 88.77 -2.17 -64.18
N GLU A 238 87.94 -2.07 -63.14
CA GLU A 238 87.78 -3.13 -62.14
C GLU A 238 86.73 -2.79 -61.05
N GLN A 239 86.34 -3.85 -60.36
CA GLN A 239 85.18 -4.08 -59.51
C GLN A 239 85.42 -3.58 -58.07
N ASP A 240 84.35 -3.40 -57.27
CA ASP A 240 84.20 -4.30 -56.12
C ASP A 240 82.77 -4.35 -55.54
N LYS A 241 82.49 -5.48 -54.91
CA LYS A 241 81.21 -5.97 -54.39
C LYS A 241 81.16 -5.90 -52.86
N MET A 242 79.95 -6.20 -52.37
CA MET A 242 79.61 -6.81 -51.06
C MET A 242 79.33 -5.87 -49.88
N ALA A 243 78.08 -5.89 -49.41
CA ALA A 243 77.71 -6.71 -48.25
C ALA A 243 76.20 -6.58 -47.93
N THR A 244 75.45 -7.65 -48.16
CA THR A 244 74.24 -7.98 -47.36
C THR A 244 74.67 -8.68 -46.07
N PRO A 245 73.80 -8.75 -45.05
CA PRO A 245 73.19 -10.05 -44.82
C PRO A 245 71.67 -10.01 -44.58
N LYS A 246 71.08 -11.19 -44.79
CA LYS A 246 69.65 -11.51 -44.80
C LYS A 246 69.19 -12.17 -43.47
N LEU A 247 67.87 -12.42 -43.42
CA LEU A 247 67.13 -13.51 -42.72
C LEU A 247 66.91 -13.27 -41.21
N LYS A 248 65.76 -13.61 -40.59
CA LYS A 248 64.99 -14.85 -40.73
C LYS A 248 63.57 -14.72 -40.15
N THR A 249 62.67 -15.45 -40.78
CA THR A 249 61.30 -15.82 -40.40
C THR A 249 61.20 -16.57 -39.06
N GLY A 250 60.06 -16.46 -38.40
CA GLY A 250 59.64 -17.37 -37.32
C GLY A 250 58.15 -17.25 -37.02
N ALA A 251 57.35 -18.16 -37.56
CA ALA A 251 56.00 -18.47 -37.10
C ALA A 251 56.08 -19.55 -36.02
N VAL A 252 55.43 -19.38 -34.87
CA VAL A 252 55.01 -20.47 -33.96
C VAL A 252 53.79 -19.97 -33.16
N GLY A 253 52.74 -20.77 -33.15
CA GLY A 253 51.52 -20.52 -32.37
C GLY A 253 51.56 -21.07 -30.95
N ASN A 254 50.38 -20.96 -30.34
CA ASN A 254 49.78 -21.74 -29.24
C ASN A 254 49.47 -20.96 -27.96
N SER A 255 48.15 -20.83 -27.76
CA SER A 255 47.39 -21.36 -26.62
C SER A 255 47.94 -21.12 -25.23
N LYS A 256 47.17 -20.40 -24.38
CA LYS A 256 46.99 -20.72 -22.96
C LYS A 256 45.62 -20.29 -22.43
N ASP A 257 44.90 -21.31 -21.97
CA ASP A 257 44.22 -21.42 -20.68
C ASP A 257 42.99 -20.56 -20.36
N THR A 258 41.85 -21.12 -20.76
CA THR A 258 40.59 -21.03 -20.01
C THR A 258 40.68 -21.92 -18.78
N THR A 259 40.74 -21.34 -17.58
CA THR A 259 40.52 -22.06 -16.31
C THR A 259 39.39 -21.38 -15.55
N LEU A 260 38.22 -22.02 -15.54
CA LEU A 260 37.18 -21.80 -14.54
C LEU A 260 37.54 -22.56 -13.26
N PRO A 261 37.19 -22.05 -12.06
CA PRO A 261 36.87 -22.91 -10.95
C PRO A 261 35.36 -22.94 -10.68
N LYS A 262 34.86 -24.17 -10.52
CA LYS A 262 33.54 -24.53 -9.98
C LYS A 262 33.49 -24.23 -8.48
N VAL A 263 32.32 -23.72 -8.06
CA VAL A 263 31.49 -24.13 -6.91
C VAL A 263 32.19 -24.39 -5.57
N ASN A 264 31.83 -23.56 -4.58
CA ASN A 264 31.67 -24.00 -3.19
C ASN A 264 30.51 -23.22 -2.55
N THR A 265 29.36 -23.87 -2.38
CA THR A 265 28.33 -23.45 -1.42
C THR A 265 28.09 -24.61 -0.47
N GLY A 266 28.64 -24.50 0.74
CA GLY A 266 28.45 -25.49 1.79
C GLY A 266 28.89 -24.91 3.13
N THR A 267 27.92 -24.44 3.92
CA THR A 267 27.90 -24.39 5.40
C THR A 267 26.57 -23.74 5.80
N THR A 268 25.52 -24.50 6.11
CA THR A 268 25.16 -25.02 7.45
C THR A 268 25.11 -23.94 8.54
N GLY A 269 23.90 -23.51 8.87
CA GLY A 269 23.54 -22.85 10.13
C GLY A 269 22.21 -23.41 10.59
N LYS A 270 22.25 -24.30 11.57
CA LYS A 270 21.11 -25.00 12.18
C LYS A 270 20.87 -24.40 13.56
N SER A 271 19.59 -24.35 13.95
CA SER A 271 19.02 -24.37 15.34
C SER A 271 18.38 -23.05 15.82
N PRO A 272 17.56 -23.08 16.90
CA PRO A 272 16.17 -23.56 16.93
C PRO A 272 15.23 -22.67 17.79
N GLY A 273 13.96 -23.06 17.93
CA GLY A 273 13.01 -22.53 18.94
C GLY A 273 12.20 -21.33 18.46
N SER A 274 10.97 -21.09 18.87
CA SER A 274 10.05 -21.73 19.83
C SER A 274 8.70 -21.02 19.65
N GLU A 275 7.61 -21.75 19.88
CA GLU A 275 6.36 -21.32 20.56
C GLU A 275 6.10 -19.81 20.69
N VAL A 276 4.99 -19.31 20.10
CA VAL A 276 3.70 -18.96 20.74
C VAL A 276 2.63 -18.88 19.65
#